data_AF-A0A0F9QXW7-F1
#
_entry.id   AF-A0A0F9QXW7-F1
#
_cell.length_a   1.000
_cell.length_b   1.000
_cell.length_c   1.000
_cell.angle_alpha   90.00
_cell.angle_beta   90.00
_cell.angle_gamma   90.00
#
_symmetry.space_group_name_H-M   'P 1'
#
loop_
_entity.id
_entity.type
_entity.pdbx_description
1 polymer ?
#
loop_
_entity_poly.entity_id
_entity_poly.type
_entity_poly.pdbx_seq_one_letter_code
_entity_poly.pdbx_strand_id
1 'polypeptide(L)'
;MSTIFGAEYPSSAISLARYAQLINYQDCSFFGVNNPSNNVYACREIWTKDQRDMAALSLAEAQDEIELELEYFVEPKWVTAERHRYTLPLLTAHGSVIAGGIKKTTSLGAAIAVNHAADPAVITIAGLTITSVDCVKIYYPDTDQEIIPSDMTLVAGTLTIEIPRCRLVDYDKLDNPIEGWVYDTISNFQTTVDVKCIENDASTNAVIIWPHGCDGACSATGCSDYRRNGCIYVLDGDIGSVDVLPAAYSAGTWKTSLTGSCCGNPASRVEVNYYSGLQSLPRTVEQT
;
A
#
# COMPACT_ATOMS: atom_id res chain seq x y z
N MET A 1 14.37 -2.22 2.94
CA MET A 1 13.62 -2.38 4.20
C MET A 1 14.07 -1.31 5.17
N SER A 2 13.37 -0.17 5.18
CA SER A 2 13.47 0.78 6.29
C SER A 2 12.84 0.12 7.51
N THR A 3 13.55 0.14 8.64
CA THR A 3 13.10 -0.52 9.86
C THR A 3 13.00 0.48 11.00
N ILE A 4 11.89 0.45 11.73
CA ILE A 4 11.79 1.06 13.06
C ILE A 4 12.06 -0.08 14.04
N PHE A 5 13.12 0.03 14.85
CA PHE A 5 13.54 -1.02 15.79
C PHE A 5 13.74 -2.42 15.16
N GLY A 6 14.09 -2.50 13.87
CA GLY A 6 14.30 -3.77 13.16
C GLY A 6 13.04 -4.40 12.55
N ALA A 7 11.86 -3.77 12.66
CA ALA A 7 10.61 -4.19 12.00
C ALA A 7 10.28 -3.28 10.81
N GLU A 8 9.59 -3.81 9.80
CA GLU A 8 9.07 -3.04 8.65
C GLU A 8 8.26 -1.83 9.16
N TYR A 9 8.39 -0.68 8.50
CA TYR A 9 7.70 0.55 8.91
C TYR A 9 6.19 0.27 8.96
N PRO A 10 5.53 0.43 10.12
CA PRO A 10 4.13 0.07 10.26
C PRO A 10 3.27 0.97 9.36
N SER A 11 2.45 0.36 8.51
CA SER A 11 1.49 1.09 7.67
C SER A 11 0.20 1.33 8.45
N SER A 12 -0.26 2.57 8.47
CA SER A 12 -1.58 2.94 8.97
C SER A 12 -2.33 3.75 7.92
N ALA A 13 -3.64 3.54 7.87
CA ALA A 13 -4.59 4.26 7.06
C ALA A 13 -4.59 5.76 7.35
N ILE A 14 -4.26 6.16 8.58
CA ILE A 14 -4.00 7.56 8.94
C ILE A 14 -2.51 7.82 8.85
N SER A 15 -2.09 8.48 7.76
CA SER A 15 -0.70 8.93 7.64
C SER A 15 -0.32 9.93 8.76
N LEU A 16 0.97 9.97 9.12
CA LEU A 16 1.48 10.94 10.09
C LEU A 16 1.17 12.40 9.73
N ALA A 17 1.21 12.75 8.44
CA ALA A 17 0.82 14.07 7.96
C ALA A 17 -0.66 14.36 8.24
N ARG A 18 -1.53 13.36 8.08
CA ARG A 18 -2.95 13.48 8.39
C ARG A 18 -3.19 13.55 9.89
N TYR A 19 -2.51 12.73 10.67
CA TYR A 19 -2.56 12.78 12.13
C TYR A 19 -2.16 14.16 12.68
N ALA A 20 -1.08 14.76 12.15
CA ALA A 20 -0.67 16.12 12.50
C ALA A 20 -1.80 17.14 12.23
N GLN A 21 -2.50 17.04 11.11
CA GLN A 21 -3.66 17.88 10.82
C GLN A 21 -4.82 17.66 11.81
N LEU A 22 -5.11 16.40 12.17
CA LEU A 22 -6.21 16.06 13.08
C LEU A 22 -6.00 16.64 14.49
N ILE A 23 -4.77 16.57 15.01
CA ILE A 23 -4.42 17.18 16.30
C ILE A 23 -4.12 18.69 16.18
N ASN A 24 -4.36 19.27 14.99
CA ASN A 24 -4.10 20.67 14.66
C ASN A 24 -2.66 21.09 14.99
N TYR A 25 -1.67 20.24 14.67
CA TYR A 25 -0.24 20.54 14.75
C TYR A 25 0.27 21.18 13.46
N GLN A 26 1.25 22.06 13.61
CA GLN A 26 1.93 22.63 12.45
C GLN A 26 2.88 21.59 11.84
N ASP A 27 2.73 21.31 10.55
CA ASP A 27 3.52 20.32 9.81
C ASP A 27 5.03 20.44 10.10
N CYS A 28 5.59 21.65 10.02
CA CYS A 28 7.01 21.85 10.27
C CYS A 28 7.46 21.44 11.67
N SER A 29 6.74 21.90 12.70
CA SER A 29 7.06 21.51 14.08
C SER A 29 6.88 20.01 14.30
N PHE A 30 5.89 19.40 13.65
CA PHE A 30 5.63 17.96 13.74
C PHE A 30 6.75 17.13 13.09
N PHE A 31 7.24 17.55 11.92
CA PHE A 31 8.30 16.87 11.18
C PHE A 31 9.71 17.30 11.58
N GLY A 32 9.90 17.87 12.77
CA GLY A 32 11.25 18.14 13.30
C GLY A 32 11.92 19.40 12.73
N VAL A 33 11.14 20.31 12.13
CA VAL A 33 11.64 21.51 11.44
C VAL A 33 11.22 22.78 12.18
N ASN A 34 12.23 23.60 12.52
CA ASN A 34 12.06 24.90 13.10
C ASN A 34 11.85 25.96 12.01
N ASN A 35 10.59 26.28 11.77
CA ASN A 35 10.19 27.35 10.86
C ASN A 35 10.03 28.65 11.65
N PRO A 36 10.51 29.82 11.16
CA PRO A 36 10.34 31.09 11.85
C PRO A 36 8.88 31.44 12.22
N SER A 37 7.91 30.96 11.44
CA SER A 37 6.47 31.10 11.72
C SER A 37 5.97 30.26 12.91
N ASN A 38 6.76 29.30 13.40
CA ASN A 38 6.48 28.53 14.61
C ASN A 38 6.42 29.44 15.86
N ASN A 39 6.99 30.65 15.80
CA ASN A 39 6.95 31.61 16.91
C ASN A 39 5.53 32.01 17.34
N VAL A 40 4.54 31.91 16.44
CA VAL A 40 3.11 32.10 16.76
C VAL A 40 2.59 30.99 17.69
N TYR A 41 3.24 29.83 17.66
CA TYR A 41 2.94 28.65 18.46
C TYR A 41 4.03 28.32 19.47
N ALA A 42 4.85 29.30 19.89
CA ALA A 42 6.09 29.17 20.67
C ALA A 42 6.04 28.31 21.96
N CYS A 43 4.86 27.88 22.41
CA CYS A 43 4.69 26.91 23.49
C CYS A 43 4.63 25.44 23.02
N ARG A 44 4.67 25.16 21.72
CA ARG A 44 4.62 23.81 21.14
C ARG A 44 6.02 23.29 20.87
N GLU A 45 6.27 22.08 21.36
CA GLU A 45 7.54 21.38 21.19
C GLU A 45 7.74 20.94 19.74
N ILE A 46 8.99 20.94 19.27
CA ILE A 46 9.31 20.32 17.99
C ILE A 46 9.35 18.81 18.24
N TRP A 47 8.55 18.06 17.48
CA TRP A 47 8.50 16.61 17.66
C TRP A 47 9.82 15.98 17.23
N THR A 48 10.33 15.06 18.04
CA THR A 48 11.49 14.23 17.69
C THR A 48 11.07 13.07 16.80
N LYS A 49 12.05 12.39 16.20
CA LYS A 49 11.78 11.17 15.43
C LYS A 49 11.12 10.10 16.28
N ASP A 50 11.64 9.86 17.48
CA ASP A 50 11.09 8.86 18.39
C ASP A 50 9.60 9.10 18.70
N GLN A 51 9.21 10.36 18.92
CA GLN A 51 7.80 10.70 19.15
C GLN A 51 6.92 10.41 17.93
N ARG A 52 7.41 10.72 16.72
CA ARG A 52 6.70 10.41 15.47
C ARG A 52 6.61 8.91 15.21
N ASP A 53 7.69 8.17 15.44
CA ASP A 53 7.74 6.72 15.28
C ASP A 53 6.77 6.04 16.27
N MET A 54 6.74 6.49 17.53
CA MET A 54 5.79 6.01 18.53
C MET A 54 4.34 6.28 18.14
N ALA A 55 4.05 7.46 17.57
CA ALA A 55 2.73 7.77 17.05
C ALA A 55 2.36 6.88 15.85
N ALA A 56 3.28 6.66 14.91
CA ALA A 56 3.05 5.76 13.77
C ALA A 56 2.79 4.32 14.22
N LEU A 57 3.56 3.81 15.18
CA LEU A 57 3.36 2.50 15.77
C LEU A 57 1.99 2.40 16.44
N SER A 58 1.64 3.37 17.29
CA SER A 58 0.35 3.37 18.01
C SER A 58 -0.84 3.43 17.05
N LEU A 59 -0.74 4.17 15.95
CA LEU A 59 -1.77 4.25 14.92
C LEU A 59 -1.95 2.92 14.17
N ALA A 60 -0.85 2.23 13.88
CA ALA A 60 -0.91 0.92 13.25
C ALA A 60 -1.46 -0.15 14.19
N GLU A 61 -1.03 -0.18 15.46
CA GLU A 61 -1.58 -1.08 16.48
C GLU A 61 -3.10 -0.87 16.65
N ALA A 62 -3.53 0.39 16.76
CA ALA A 62 -4.95 0.73 16.86
C ALA A 62 -5.74 0.28 15.62
N GLN A 63 -5.17 0.44 14.42
CA GLN A 63 -5.79 -0.06 13.20
C GLN A 63 -5.90 -1.58 13.19
N ASP A 64 -4.84 -2.30 13.57
CA ASP A 64 -4.86 -3.76 13.61
C ASP A 64 -5.92 -4.29 14.59
N GLU A 65 -6.08 -3.64 15.76
CA GLU A 65 -7.16 -3.96 16.72
C GLU A 65 -8.55 -3.71 16.12
N ILE A 66 -8.74 -2.61 15.39
CA ILE A 66 -10.01 -2.29 14.72
C ILE A 66 -10.30 -3.30 13.60
N GLU A 67 -9.32 -3.61 12.75
CA GLU A 67 -9.48 -4.55 11.63
C GLU A 67 -9.73 -5.99 12.11
N LEU A 68 -9.20 -6.36 13.28
CA LEU A 68 -9.48 -7.65 13.94
C LEU A 68 -10.96 -7.79 14.33
N GLU A 69 -11.56 -6.73 14.86
CA GLU A 69 -12.98 -6.73 15.26
C GLU A 69 -13.93 -6.57 14.07
N LEU A 70 -13.51 -5.84 13.03
CA LEU A 70 -14.32 -5.58 11.84
C LEU A 70 -14.30 -6.72 10.81
N GLU A 71 -13.27 -7.57 10.84
CA GLU A 71 -13.03 -8.61 9.83
C GLU A 71 -12.88 -8.05 8.40
N TYR A 72 -12.50 -6.77 8.25
CA TYR A 72 -12.13 -6.16 6.97
C TYR A 72 -11.09 -5.06 7.18
N PHE A 73 -10.32 -4.74 6.13
CA PHE A 73 -9.29 -3.71 6.20
C PHE A 73 -9.86 -2.30 6.05
N VAL A 74 -9.45 -1.37 6.91
CA VAL A 74 -9.92 0.03 6.86
C VAL A 74 -9.21 0.82 5.76
N GLU A 75 -8.08 0.33 5.27
CA GLU A 75 -7.45 0.76 4.03
C GLU A 75 -7.29 -0.42 3.07
N PRO A 76 -7.19 -0.17 1.76
CA PRO A 76 -7.00 -1.26 0.82
C PRO A 76 -5.64 -1.96 0.99
N LYS A 77 -5.67 -3.26 1.31
CA LYS A 77 -4.50 -4.13 1.46
C LYS A 77 -4.59 -5.32 0.49
N TRP A 78 -3.43 -5.92 0.20
CA TRP A 78 -3.34 -7.14 -0.61
C TRP A 78 -3.13 -8.34 0.29
N VAL A 79 -4.03 -9.30 0.19
CA VAL A 79 -3.88 -10.61 0.81
C VAL A 79 -3.33 -11.58 -0.22
N THR A 80 -2.31 -12.34 0.16
CA THR A 80 -1.64 -13.29 -0.74
C THR A 80 -1.66 -14.70 -0.16
N ALA A 81 -1.89 -15.68 -1.04
CA ALA A 81 -1.90 -17.10 -0.76
C ALA A 81 -2.81 -17.52 0.43
N GLU A 82 -3.95 -16.84 0.61
CA GLU A 82 -4.93 -17.23 1.62
C GLU A 82 -5.57 -18.56 1.24
N ARG A 83 -5.56 -19.52 2.19
CA ARG A 83 -5.91 -20.91 1.92
C ARG A 83 -7.29 -21.26 2.45
N HIS A 84 -8.08 -21.86 1.58
CA HIS A 84 -9.42 -22.35 1.89
C HIS A 84 -9.67 -23.75 1.38
N ARG A 85 -10.72 -24.38 1.91
CA ARG A 85 -11.35 -25.51 1.24
C ARG A 85 -12.04 -25.00 -0.01
N TYR A 86 -11.88 -25.69 -1.13
CA TYR A 86 -12.53 -25.27 -2.38
C TYR A 86 -14.05 -25.47 -2.30
N THR A 87 -14.79 -24.36 -2.37
CA THR A 87 -16.26 -24.30 -2.46
C THR A 87 -16.65 -23.21 -3.46
N LEU A 88 -17.90 -23.26 -3.95
CA LEU A 88 -18.50 -22.23 -4.80
C LEU A 88 -19.90 -21.91 -4.24
N PRO A 89 -20.12 -20.74 -3.62
CA PRO A 89 -19.15 -19.66 -3.39
C PRO A 89 -18.12 -20.00 -2.30
N LEU A 90 -17.05 -19.19 -2.24
CA LEU A 90 -16.03 -19.19 -1.20
C LEU A 90 -16.09 -17.87 -0.43
N LEU A 91 -15.93 -17.94 0.89
CA LEU A 91 -15.79 -16.76 1.74
C LEU A 91 -14.30 -16.54 2.04
N THR A 92 -13.82 -15.34 1.76
CA THR A 92 -12.50 -14.87 2.17
C THR A 92 -12.48 -14.55 3.66
N ALA A 93 -11.30 -14.50 4.26
CA ALA A 93 -11.12 -14.17 5.68
C ALA A 93 -11.42 -12.68 5.96
N HIS A 94 -11.30 -11.83 4.93
CA HIS A 94 -11.56 -10.40 5.04
C HIS A 94 -12.65 -9.96 4.07
N GLY A 95 -13.65 -9.24 4.59
CA GLY A 95 -14.67 -8.57 3.80
C GLY A 95 -14.11 -7.39 2.98
N SER A 96 -15.00 -6.63 2.36
CA SER A 96 -14.67 -5.51 1.47
C SER A 96 -13.69 -5.88 0.33
N VAL A 97 -13.88 -7.04 -0.30
CA VAL A 97 -13.08 -7.48 -1.44
C VAL A 97 -13.37 -6.60 -2.66
N ILE A 98 -12.33 -5.94 -3.17
CA ILE A 98 -12.41 -5.04 -4.33
C ILE A 98 -12.16 -5.82 -5.63
N ALA A 99 -11.08 -6.61 -5.67
CA ALA A 99 -10.67 -7.35 -6.86
C ALA A 99 -9.72 -8.51 -6.53
N GLY A 100 -9.65 -9.52 -7.40
CA GLY A 100 -8.56 -10.50 -7.37
C GLY A 100 -7.25 -9.89 -7.87
N GLY A 101 -6.13 -10.34 -7.32
CA GLY A 101 -4.80 -9.93 -7.77
C GLY A 101 -3.76 -9.88 -6.67
N ILE A 102 -2.54 -9.48 -7.04
CA ILE A 102 -1.41 -9.26 -6.13
C ILE A 102 -0.91 -7.82 -6.22
N LYS A 103 -0.20 -7.36 -5.19
CA LYS A 103 0.48 -6.08 -5.21
C LYS A 103 1.53 -6.06 -6.31
N LYS A 104 1.48 -5.07 -7.20
CA LYS A 104 2.51 -4.79 -8.20
C LYS A 104 3.03 -3.38 -8.03
N THR A 105 4.33 -3.28 -7.94
CA THR A 105 5.04 -2.00 -7.83
C THR A 105 5.80 -1.75 -9.13
N THR A 106 5.49 -0.64 -9.79
CA THR A 106 6.20 -0.18 -11.00
C THR A 106 6.94 1.12 -10.68
N SER A 107 8.23 1.19 -10.98
CA SER A 107 8.97 2.45 -10.85
C SER A 107 8.54 3.43 -11.94
N LEU A 108 8.12 4.63 -11.56
CA LEU A 108 7.82 5.74 -12.48
C LEU A 108 9.03 6.65 -12.67
N GLY A 109 9.94 6.67 -11.70
CA GLY A 109 11.17 7.43 -11.72
C GLY A 109 11.99 7.18 -10.46
N ALA A 110 13.32 7.08 -10.62
CA ALA A 110 14.26 6.98 -9.51
C ALA A 110 15.11 8.25 -9.43
N ALA A 111 15.47 8.66 -8.22
CA ALA A 111 16.28 9.84 -7.93
C ALA A 111 15.81 11.12 -8.66
N ILE A 112 14.49 11.33 -8.74
CA ILE A 112 13.90 12.49 -9.41
C ILE A 112 14.19 13.74 -8.59
N ALA A 113 14.76 14.77 -9.23
CA ALA A 113 15.13 16.01 -8.57
C ALA A 113 13.90 16.75 -8.00
N VAL A 114 14.05 17.24 -6.78
CA VAL A 114 13.06 18.06 -6.08
C VAL A 114 13.38 19.53 -6.25
N ASN A 115 12.41 20.32 -6.73
CA ASN A 115 12.56 21.76 -6.87
C ASN A 115 12.14 22.48 -5.58
N HIS A 116 13.12 23.00 -4.83
CA HIS A 116 12.92 23.76 -3.60
C HIS A 116 12.76 25.28 -3.80
N ALA A 117 12.58 25.76 -5.04
CA ALA A 117 12.42 27.20 -5.32
C ALA A 117 11.16 27.81 -4.67
N ALA A 118 10.15 27.00 -4.41
CA ALA A 118 8.93 27.37 -3.68
C ALA A 118 8.70 26.42 -2.49
N ASP A 119 7.68 26.72 -1.68
CA ASP A 119 7.10 25.80 -0.71
C ASP A 119 5.56 25.84 -0.89
N PRO A 120 4.90 24.73 -1.24
CA PRO A 120 5.41 23.36 -1.43
C PRO A 120 6.54 23.22 -2.46
N ALA A 121 7.46 22.29 -2.21
CA ALA A 121 8.45 21.88 -3.19
C ALA A 121 7.78 21.05 -4.30
N VAL A 122 8.29 21.16 -5.52
CA VAL A 122 7.63 20.60 -6.72
C VAL A 122 8.50 19.55 -7.38
N ILE A 123 7.89 18.43 -7.77
CA ILE A 123 8.47 17.39 -8.60
C ILE A 123 7.65 17.29 -9.89
N THR A 124 8.32 17.12 -11.03
CA THR A 124 7.66 16.97 -12.32
C THR A 124 8.24 15.78 -13.08
N ILE A 125 7.37 14.87 -13.52
CA ILE A 125 7.72 13.69 -14.30
C ILE A 125 6.87 13.68 -15.57
N ALA A 126 7.51 13.68 -16.74
CA ALA A 126 6.85 13.70 -18.03
C ALA A 126 6.90 12.34 -18.73
N GLY A 127 5.98 12.10 -19.67
CA GLY A 127 5.97 10.90 -20.51
C GLY A 127 5.43 9.65 -19.83
N LEU A 128 4.61 9.81 -18.78
CA LEU A 128 3.98 8.70 -18.08
C LEU A 128 2.77 8.16 -18.85
N THR A 129 2.55 6.85 -18.76
CA THR A 129 1.42 6.13 -19.37
C THR A 129 0.29 5.83 -18.39
N ILE A 130 0.45 6.15 -17.12
CA ILE A 130 -0.58 6.01 -16.09
C ILE A 130 -1.77 6.93 -16.39
N THR A 131 -2.96 6.55 -15.93
CA THR A 131 -4.20 7.29 -16.16
C THR A 131 -4.78 7.97 -14.92
N SER A 132 -4.27 7.63 -13.73
CA SER A 132 -4.66 8.23 -12.45
C SER A 132 -3.45 8.38 -11.53
N VAL A 133 -3.55 9.28 -10.55
CA VAL A 133 -2.57 9.47 -9.48
C VAL A 133 -2.76 8.51 -8.31
N ASP A 134 -3.87 7.75 -8.25
CA ASP A 134 -4.22 6.92 -7.09
C ASP A 134 -3.17 5.84 -6.76
N CYS A 135 -2.44 5.36 -7.78
CA CYS A 135 -1.36 4.40 -7.57
C CYS A 135 -0.04 5.06 -7.14
N VAL A 136 0.10 6.38 -7.31
CA VAL A 136 1.38 7.08 -7.18
C VAL A 136 1.74 7.23 -5.71
N LYS A 137 2.95 6.78 -5.39
CA LYS A 137 3.54 6.78 -4.05
C LYS A 137 4.98 7.29 -4.14
N ILE A 138 5.36 8.17 -3.22
CA ILE A 138 6.67 8.82 -3.19
C ILE A 138 7.47 8.24 -2.02
N TYR A 139 8.75 7.98 -2.23
CA TYR A 139 9.64 7.39 -1.25
C TYR A 139 10.94 8.17 -1.15
N TYR A 140 11.58 8.09 0.02
CA TYR A 140 12.99 8.47 0.12
C TYR A 140 13.84 7.56 -0.78
N PRO A 141 14.88 8.11 -1.46
CA PRO A 141 15.69 7.35 -2.41
C PRO A 141 16.22 6.05 -1.84
N ASP A 142 16.07 4.95 -2.59
CA ASP A 142 16.56 3.62 -2.23
C ASP A 142 16.00 3.08 -0.89
N THR A 143 14.87 3.63 -0.43
CA THR A 143 14.18 3.17 0.79
C THR A 143 12.73 2.78 0.53
N ASP A 144 12.09 2.26 1.57
CA ASP A 144 10.66 1.94 1.61
C ASP A 144 9.87 2.94 2.47
N GLN A 145 10.50 4.03 2.92
CA GLN A 145 9.80 5.05 3.72
C GLN A 145 9.04 6.02 2.81
N GLU A 146 7.71 6.01 2.93
CA GLU A 146 6.81 6.84 2.14
C GLU A 146 6.85 8.31 2.58
N ILE A 147 6.81 9.22 1.60
CA ILE A 147 6.66 10.66 1.77
C ILE A 147 5.27 11.04 1.28
N ILE A 148 4.47 11.64 2.16
CA ILE A 148 3.07 11.99 1.84
C ILE A 148 3.01 13.39 1.21
N PRO A 149 2.63 13.51 -0.08
CA PRO A 149 2.50 14.81 -0.74
C PRO A 149 1.32 15.61 -0.17
N SER A 150 1.31 16.93 -0.42
CA SER A 150 0.11 17.74 -0.19
C SER A 150 -0.87 17.66 -1.34
N ASP A 151 -0.37 17.55 -2.58
CA ASP A 151 -1.19 17.44 -3.78
C ASP A 151 -0.46 16.68 -4.91
N MET A 152 -1.23 16.09 -5.82
CA MET A 152 -0.74 15.43 -7.02
C MET A 152 -1.69 15.67 -8.18
N THR A 153 -1.15 16.12 -9.31
CA THR A 153 -1.92 16.37 -10.53
C THR A 153 -1.28 15.67 -11.73
N LEU A 154 -2.10 15.01 -12.54
CA LEU A 154 -1.67 14.35 -13.77
C LEU A 154 -2.40 14.98 -14.97
N VAL A 155 -1.63 15.66 -15.83
CA VAL A 155 -2.17 16.32 -17.02
C VAL A 155 -1.34 15.91 -18.23
N ALA A 156 -2.00 15.31 -19.24
CA ALA A 156 -1.38 14.91 -20.50
C ALA A 156 -0.07 14.08 -20.32
N GLY A 157 -0.08 13.11 -19.41
CA GLY A 157 1.08 12.26 -19.13
C GLY A 157 2.22 12.95 -18.38
N THR A 158 1.98 14.16 -17.86
CA THR A 158 2.89 14.88 -16.96
C THR A 158 2.31 14.89 -15.56
N LEU A 159 3.02 14.26 -14.63
CA LEU A 159 2.71 14.21 -13.22
C LEU A 159 3.45 15.35 -12.50
N THR A 160 2.70 16.17 -11.77
CA THR A 160 3.22 17.20 -10.88
C THR A 160 2.86 16.83 -9.45
N ILE A 161 3.86 16.77 -8.58
CA ILE A 161 3.71 16.40 -7.16
C ILE A 161 4.16 17.59 -6.33
N GLU A 162 3.32 18.02 -5.40
CA GLU A 162 3.61 19.09 -4.45
C GLU A 162 3.82 18.47 -3.07
N ILE A 163 4.96 18.77 -2.46
CA ILE A 163 5.32 18.25 -1.13
C ILE A 163 5.77 19.42 -0.27
N PRO A 164 5.11 19.70 0.88
CA PRO A 164 5.58 20.71 1.81
C PRO A 164 7.02 20.40 2.20
N ARG A 165 7.90 21.40 2.15
CA ARG A 165 9.34 21.21 2.39
C ARG A 165 9.61 20.52 3.72
N CYS A 166 8.78 20.80 4.72
CA CYS A 166 8.87 20.21 6.04
C CYS A 166 8.68 18.69 6.07
N ARG A 167 8.04 18.07 5.06
CA ARG A 167 7.93 16.61 4.93
C ARG A 167 9.10 15.98 4.16
N LEU A 168 10.01 16.80 3.64
CA LEU A 168 11.17 16.40 2.87
C LEU A 168 12.46 16.53 3.67
N VAL A 169 12.42 16.41 5.01
CA VAL A 169 13.66 16.35 5.80
C VAL A 169 14.53 15.22 5.27
N ASP A 170 15.81 15.49 5.02
CA ASP A 170 16.78 14.52 4.50
C ASP A 170 16.71 13.22 5.32
N TYR A 171 16.76 12.07 4.64
CA TYR A 171 16.62 10.76 5.29
C TYR A 171 17.62 10.57 6.44
N ASP A 172 18.87 11.01 6.25
CA ASP A 172 19.93 10.90 7.26
C ASP A 172 19.76 11.89 8.43
N LYS A 173 18.80 12.82 8.31
CA LYS A 173 18.47 13.86 9.28
C LYS A 173 17.06 13.70 9.86
N LEU A 174 16.40 12.58 9.61
CA LEU A 174 15.08 12.30 10.18
C LEU A 174 15.09 12.31 11.71
N ASP A 175 16.22 11.94 12.32
CA ASP A 175 16.48 12.14 13.75
C ASP A 175 16.90 13.60 14.00
N ASN A 176 15.89 14.43 14.27
CA ASN A 176 16.09 15.86 14.46
C ASN A 176 16.57 16.20 15.88
N PRO A 177 17.38 17.25 16.04
CA PRO A 177 17.68 17.81 17.36
C PRO A 177 16.40 18.34 18.01
N ILE A 178 16.47 18.56 19.33
CA ILE A 178 15.35 19.09 20.12
C ILE A 178 14.92 20.47 19.61
N GLU A 179 15.86 21.32 19.17
CA GLU A 179 15.52 22.62 18.59
C GLU A 179 15.02 22.56 17.14
N GLY A 180 15.00 21.36 16.55
CA GLY A 180 14.64 21.10 15.15
C GLY A 180 15.65 21.63 14.12
N TRP A 181 15.49 21.17 12.89
CA TRP A 181 16.29 21.66 11.77
C TRP A 181 15.82 23.03 11.32
N VAL A 182 16.76 23.92 11.01
CA VAL A 182 16.44 25.26 10.52
C VAL A 182 15.80 25.17 9.14
N TYR A 183 14.60 25.74 9.00
CA TYR A 183 13.81 25.68 7.77
C TYR A 183 14.47 26.32 6.54
N ASP A 184 15.22 27.41 6.72
CA ASP A 184 15.84 28.14 5.60
C ASP A 184 17.11 27.45 5.06
N THR A 185 17.60 26.40 5.73
CA THR A 185 18.80 25.67 5.33
C THR A 185 18.43 24.53 4.37
N ILE A 186 18.51 24.79 3.06
CA ILE A 186 18.10 23.83 2.02
C ILE A 186 18.81 22.47 2.12
N SER A 187 20.05 22.44 2.61
CA SER A 187 20.80 21.18 2.81
C SER A 187 20.24 20.29 3.93
N ASN A 188 19.21 20.73 4.66
CA ASN A 188 18.46 19.87 5.60
C ASN A 188 17.35 19.06 4.91
N PHE A 189 17.09 19.30 3.63
CA PHE A 189 16.01 18.67 2.90
C PHE A 189 16.52 17.80 1.75
N GLN A 190 15.74 16.77 1.49
CA GLN A 190 15.96 15.80 0.44
C GLN A 190 15.94 16.49 -0.94
N THR A 191 16.96 16.21 -1.75
CA THR A 191 17.09 16.80 -3.09
C THR A 191 16.57 15.91 -4.21
N THR A 192 16.38 14.62 -3.93
CA THR A 192 15.88 13.62 -4.87
C THR A 192 14.88 12.68 -4.20
N VAL A 193 13.89 12.18 -4.94
CA VAL A 193 12.94 11.18 -4.43
C VAL A 193 12.72 10.06 -5.45
N ASP A 194 12.23 8.93 -4.97
CA ASP A 194 11.77 7.83 -5.82
C ASP A 194 10.25 7.86 -5.93
N VAL A 195 9.74 7.72 -7.15
CA VAL A 195 8.29 7.71 -7.43
C VAL A 195 7.91 6.36 -8.00
N LYS A 196 6.98 5.68 -7.33
CA LYS A 196 6.51 4.34 -7.67
C LYS A 196 4.99 4.36 -7.86
N CYS A 197 4.46 3.53 -8.74
CA CYS A 197 3.04 3.24 -8.88
C CYS A 197 2.77 1.87 -8.25
N ILE A 198 1.91 1.81 -7.24
CA ILE A 198 1.46 0.59 -6.59
C ILE A 198 0.04 0.31 -7.05
N GLU A 199 -0.15 -0.79 -7.76
CA GLU A 199 -1.41 -1.18 -8.37
C GLU A 199 -1.74 -2.64 -8.07
N ASN A 200 -3.01 -3.02 -8.27
CA ASN A 200 -3.42 -4.41 -8.21
C ASN A 200 -3.14 -5.11 -9.56
N ASP A 201 -2.23 -6.08 -9.57
CA ASP A 201 -1.99 -6.94 -10.73
C ASP A 201 -2.98 -8.10 -10.76
N ALA A 202 -3.99 -7.95 -11.61
CA ALA A 202 -5.02 -8.95 -11.86
C ALA A 202 -4.51 -10.21 -12.59
N SER A 203 -3.24 -10.30 -12.96
CA SER A 203 -2.67 -11.48 -13.63
C SER A 203 -2.55 -12.72 -12.73
N THR A 204 -2.58 -12.51 -11.41
CA THR A 204 -2.38 -13.56 -10.40
C THR A 204 -3.52 -13.52 -9.38
N ASN A 205 -4.61 -14.23 -9.68
CA ASN A 205 -5.80 -14.25 -8.83
C ASN A 205 -5.77 -15.42 -7.84
N ALA A 206 -5.90 -16.66 -8.33
CA ALA A 206 -5.97 -17.82 -7.44
C ALA A 206 -5.24 -19.04 -8.02
N VAL A 207 -4.94 -20.00 -7.15
CA VAL A 207 -4.44 -21.33 -7.49
C VAL A 207 -5.36 -22.38 -6.87
N ILE A 208 -6.00 -23.17 -7.71
CA ILE A 208 -6.85 -24.30 -7.32
C ILE A 208 -5.97 -25.54 -7.19
N ILE A 209 -6.15 -26.31 -6.12
CA ILE A 209 -5.26 -27.38 -5.70
C ILE A 209 -6.01 -28.70 -5.54
N TRP A 210 -5.55 -29.72 -6.25
CA TRP A 210 -5.97 -31.11 -6.13
C TRP A 210 -4.87 -31.94 -5.47
N PRO A 211 -5.22 -32.89 -4.59
CA PRO A 211 -4.24 -33.71 -3.87
C PRO A 211 -3.49 -34.70 -4.77
N HIS A 212 -4.00 -34.95 -5.99
CA HIS A 212 -3.42 -35.88 -6.95
C HIS A 212 -3.49 -35.31 -8.37
N GLY A 213 -2.46 -35.62 -9.17
CA GLY A 213 -2.37 -35.22 -10.58
C GLY A 213 -3.29 -35.99 -11.52
N CYS A 214 -3.60 -35.34 -12.65
CA CYS A 214 -4.46 -35.87 -13.69
C CYS A 214 -3.75 -36.76 -14.72
N ASP A 215 -2.48 -36.46 -14.96
CA ASP A 215 -1.80 -36.84 -16.20
C ASP A 215 -0.71 -37.89 -15.96
N GLY A 216 -0.80 -38.64 -14.84
CA GLY A 216 0.17 -39.67 -14.46
C GLY A 216 -0.36 -40.66 -13.44
N ALA A 217 0.30 -41.82 -13.34
CA ALA A 217 0.02 -42.78 -12.27
C ALA A 217 0.41 -42.15 -10.92
N CYS A 218 -0.41 -42.35 -9.87
CA CYS A 218 -0.15 -41.86 -8.52
C CYS A 218 1.25 -42.26 -7.99
N SER A 219 1.75 -43.42 -8.44
CA SER A 219 3.10 -43.91 -8.12
C SER A 219 4.24 -43.25 -8.92
N ALA A 220 3.95 -42.58 -10.04
CA ALA A 220 4.93 -42.03 -10.97
C ALA A 220 5.12 -40.50 -10.84
N THR A 221 4.07 -39.76 -10.48
CA THR A 221 4.10 -38.30 -10.27
C THR A 221 4.43 -37.90 -8.83
N GLY A 222 4.61 -38.89 -7.94
CA GLY A 222 4.62 -38.67 -6.49
C GLY A 222 3.26 -38.16 -6.02
N CYS A 223 2.92 -38.35 -4.75
CA CYS A 223 1.72 -37.80 -4.14
C CYS A 223 1.80 -36.26 -3.99
N SER A 224 2.02 -35.55 -5.10
CA SER A 224 2.21 -34.11 -5.15
C SER A 224 0.93 -33.41 -5.57
N ASP A 225 0.73 -32.22 -5.02
CA ASP A 225 -0.40 -31.36 -5.30
C ASP A 225 -0.39 -30.93 -6.78
N TYR A 226 -1.48 -31.20 -7.49
CA TYR A 226 -1.72 -30.67 -8.82
C TYR A 226 -2.34 -29.27 -8.69
N ARG A 227 -1.72 -28.30 -9.35
CA ARG A 227 -2.05 -26.87 -9.23
C ARG A 227 -2.51 -26.32 -10.56
N ARG A 228 -3.53 -25.47 -10.53
CA ARG A 228 -4.00 -24.74 -11.72
C ARG A 228 -4.43 -23.33 -11.35
N ASN A 229 -4.17 -22.38 -12.23
CA ASN A 229 -4.61 -21.00 -12.03
C ASN A 229 -6.14 -20.91 -12.08
N GLY A 230 -6.67 -19.99 -11.27
CA GLY A 230 -8.09 -19.68 -11.18
C GLY A 230 -8.32 -18.18 -11.30
N CYS A 231 -9.46 -17.82 -11.89
CA CYS A 231 -9.96 -16.46 -11.91
C CYS A 231 -10.93 -16.27 -10.75
N ILE A 232 -10.74 -15.19 -9.98
CA ILE A 232 -11.68 -14.74 -8.95
C ILE A 232 -12.76 -13.90 -9.63
N TYR A 233 -14.02 -14.18 -9.32
CA TYR A 233 -15.17 -13.34 -9.61
C TYR A 233 -15.80 -12.92 -8.27
N VAL A 234 -15.85 -11.62 -8.00
CA VAL A 234 -16.42 -11.10 -6.76
C VAL A 234 -17.94 -11.12 -6.87
N LEU A 235 -18.60 -11.95 -6.06
CA LEU A 235 -20.06 -12.05 -6.00
C LEU A 235 -20.62 -10.95 -5.09
N ASP A 236 -20.04 -10.83 -3.90
CA ASP A 236 -20.39 -9.82 -2.91
C ASP A 236 -19.10 -9.42 -2.19
N GLY A 237 -18.61 -8.22 -2.50
CA GLY A 237 -17.38 -7.69 -1.94
C GLY A 237 -17.49 -7.42 -0.45
N ASP A 238 -18.64 -6.94 0.03
CA ASP A 238 -18.80 -6.46 1.41
C ASP A 238 -18.55 -7.59 2.41
N ILE A 239 -19.10 -8.78 2.14
CA ILE A 239 -18.92 -9.99 2.96
C ILE A 239 -17.77 -10.89 2.50
N GLY A 240 -17.02 -10.48 1.47
CA GLY A 240 -15.89 -11.24 0.93
C GLY A 240 -16.27 -12.55 0.22
N SER A 241 -17.46 -12.61 -0.39
CA SER A 241 -17.94 -13.76 -1.15
C SER A 241 -17.46 -13.73 -2.59
N VAL A 242 -16.73 -14.78 -2.99
CA VAL A 242 -16.10 -14.90 -4.31
C VAL A 242 -16.31 -16.27 -4.92
N ASP A 243 -16.39 -16.31 -6.25
CA ASP A 243 -16.28 -17.54 -7.04
C ASP A 243 -14.88 -17.66 -7.62
N VAL A 244 -14.31 -18.87 -7.55
CA VAL A 244 -12.99 -19.15 -8.15
C VAL A 244 -13.13 -20.27 -9.17
N LEU A 245 -12.94 -19.95 -10.45
CA LEU A 245 -13.05 -20.93 -11.53
C LEU A 245 -11.71 -21.14 -12.24
N PRO A 246 -11.38 -22.37 -12.68
CA PRO A 246 -10.17 -22.63 -13.46
C PRO A 246 -10.10 -21.76 -14.72
N ALA A 247 -9.02 -20.99 -14.86
CA ALA A 247 -8.86 -20.05 -15.95
C ALA A 247 -7.37 -19.83 -16.25
N ALA A 248 -7.08 -19.32 -17.45
CA ALA A 248 -5.75 -18.88 -17.84
C ALA A 248 -5.77 -17.38 -18.13
N TYR A 249 -4.79 -16.65 -17.59
CA TYR A 249 -4.60 -15.24 -17.88
C TYR A 249 -3.74 -15.09 -19.14
N SER A 250 -4.23 -14.34 -20.12
CA SER A 250 -3.48 -14.04 -21.34
C SER A 250 -3.97 -12.72 -21.95
N ALA A 251 -3.02 -11.87 -22.34
CA ALA A 251 -3.29 -10.57 -22.97
C ALA A 251 -4.27 -9.68 -22.18
N GLY A 252 -4.09 -9.59 -20.85
CA GLY A 252 -4.91 -8.71 -20.01
C GLY A 252 -6.29 -9.28 -19.65
N THR A 253 -6.58 -10.54 -19.96
CA THR A 253 -7.91 -11.12 -19.74
C THR A 253 -7.81 -12.56 -19.24
N TRP A 254 -8.65 -12.89 -18.27
CA TRP A 254 -8.88 -14.27 -17.84
C TRP A 254 -9.82 -14.97 -18.80
N LYS A 255 -9.39 -16.12 -19.32
CA LYS A 255 -10.21 -17.00 -20.16
C LYS A 255 -10.46 -18.30 -19.42
N THR A 256 -11.73 -18.68 -19.30
CA THR A 256 -12.14 -19.94 -18.67
C THR A 256 -11.43 -21.12 -19.31
N SER A 257 -10.83 -21.98 -18.50
CA SER A 257 -10.32 -23.26 -18.96
C SER A 257 -11.42 -24.29 -18.77
N LEU A 258 -11.98 -24.83 -19.87
CA LEU A 258 -13.11 -25.77 -19.85
C LEU A 258 -12.84 -27.10 -19.12
N THR A 259 -11.62 -27.35 -18.66
CA THR A 259 -11.28 -28.54 -17.86
C THR A 259 -11.50 -28.22 -16.37
N GLY A 260 -12.77 -28.06 -15.97
CA GLY A 260 -13.16 -27.75 -14.59
C GLY A 260 -12.95 -28.88 -13.58
N SER A 261 -12.67 -30.09 -14.04
CA SER A 261 -12.38 -31.25 -13.20
C SER A 261 -11.01 -31.80 -13.53
N CYS A 262 -10.22 -32.08 -12.51
CA CYS A 262 -9.07 -32.95 -12.66
C CYS A 262 -9.53 -34.40 -12.39
N CYS A 263 -9.63 -35.22 -13.44
CA CYS A 263 -10.00 -36.66 -13.35
C CYS A 263 -11.32 -36.95 -12.61
N GLY A 264 -12.32 -36.05 -12.68
CA GLY A 264 -13.59 -36.23 -11.97
C GLY A 264 -13.50 -36.04 -10.44
N ASN A 265 -12.31 -35.70 -9.91
CA ASN A 265 -12.14 -35.36 -8.50
C ASN A 265 -12.38 -33.86 -8.26
N PRO A 266 -13.15 -33.50 -7.21
CA PRO A 266 -13.27 -32.11 -6.82
C PRO A 266 -11.91 -31.58 -6.34
N ALA A 267 -11.67 -30.29 -6.55
CA ALA A 267 -10.53 -29.64 -5.93
C ALA A 267 -10.68 -29.71 -4.40
N SER A 268 -9.55 -29.86 -3.71
CA SER A 268 -9.55 -29.95 -2.25
C SER A 268 -9.41 -28.58 -1.60
N ARG A 269 -8.58 -27.72 -2.21
CA ARG A 269 -8.15 -26.44 -1.67
C ARG A 269 -8.02 -25.40 -2.76
N VAL A 270 -8.00 -24.15 -2.34
CA VAL A 270 -7.67 -23.01 -3.18
C VAL A 270 -6.84 -22.01 -2.38
N GLU A 271 -5.84 -21.45 -3.04
CA GLU A 271 -5.05 -20.31 -2.60
C GLU A 271 -5.56 -19.08 -3.35
N VAL A 272 -6.09 -18.08 -2.65
CA VAL A 272 -6.61 -16.83 -3.25
C VAL A 272 -5.67 -15.67 -2.96
N ASN A 273 -5.54 -14.78 -3.94
CA ASN A 273 -4.87 -13.50 -3.82
C ASN A 273 -5.87 -12.42 -4.22
N TYR A 274 -6.09 -11.46 -3.33
CA TYR A 274 -7.09 -10.44 -3.53
C TYR A 274 -6.70 -9.12 -2.87
N TYR A 275 -7.29 -8.07 -3.40
CA TYR A 275 -7.20 -6.71 -2.90
C TYR A 275 -8.52 -6.38 -2.21
N SER A 276 -8.44 -5.99 -0.94
CA SER A 276 -9.59 -5.79 -0.06
C SER A 276 -9.37 -4.61 0.87
N GLY A 277 -10.46 -3.93 1.22
CA GLY A 277 -10.50 -2.85 2.19
C GLY A 277 -11.35 -1.68 1.69
N LEU A 278 -11.50 -0.66 2.54
CA LEU A 278 -12.30 0.51 2.18
C LEU A 278 -11.56 1.39 1.16
N GLN A 279 -12.17 1.63 0.00
CA GLN A 279 -11.61 2.52 -1.03
C GLN A 279 -11.52 3.99 -0.58
N SER A 280 -12.33 4.38 0.40
CA SER A 280 -12.28 5.68 1.04
C SER A 280 -12.56 5.53 2.52
N LEU A 281 -11.71 6.09 3.36
CA LEU A 281 -11.91 6.09 4.80
C LEU A 281 -13.00 7.12 5.16
N PRO A 282 -14.17 6.71 5.67
CA PRO A 282 -15.20 7.65 6.05
C PRO A 282 -14.71 8.54 7.19
N ARG A 283 -15.06 9.83 7.20
CA ARG A 283 -14.67 10.76 8.28
C ARG A 283 -15.05 10.27 9.67
N THR A 284 -16.13 9.50 9.78
CA THR A 284 -16.54 8.90 11.06
C THR A 284 -15.53 7.88 11.56
N VAL A 285 -15.00 7.03 10.68
CA VAL A 285 -13.97 6.03 11.03
C VAL A 285 -12.64 6.71 11.36
N GLU A 286 -12.32 7.83 10.71
CA GLU A 286 -11.11 8.61 10.99
C GLU A 286 -11.13 9.30 12.38
N GLN A 287 -12.31 9.56 12.94
CA GLN A 287 -12.50 10.34 14.17
C GLN A 287 -12.80 9.48 15.41
N THR A 288 -12.98 8.17 15.24
CA THR A 288 -13.31 7.25 16.33
C THR A 288 -12.03 6.65 16.89
#